data_AF-A0A4S3FSV8-F1
#
_entry.id   AF-A0A4S3FSV8-F1
#
_cell.length_a   1.000
_cell.length_b   1.000
_cell.length_c   1.000
_cell.angle_alpha   90.00
_cell.angle_beta   90.00
_cell.angle_gamma   90.00
#
_symmetry.space_group_name_H-M   'P 1'
#
loop_
_entity.id
_entity.type
_entity.pdbx_description
1 polymer ?
#
loop_
_entity_poly.entity_id
_entity_poly.type
_entity_poly.pdbx_seq_one_letter_code
_entity_poly.pdbx_strand_id
1 'polypeptide(L)'
;MTITTLALLLLTPILVWRIYSRLKTQMARQRSIVSRHYTGVLVFAGMILVSLSEVFNRPYALGALAAGTALGVFWGVFALKRTVYEDTEGGYFFTPPMRLGIVMAMVLVARVLYLGVEIYASQQGNVPAPRFTDSPLTMLCVGLTAAYFAAYSVGLLLWRRRLRQAIEKA
;
A
#
# COMPACT_ATOMS: atom_id res chain seq x y z
N MET A 1 -18.09 27.79 12.68
CA MET A 1 -17.71 26.55 11.96
C MET A 1 -18.59 26.43 10.73
N THR A 2 -18.01 26.12 9.56
CA THR A 2 -18.78 25.96 8.31
C THR A 2 -19.38 24.56 8.22
N ILE A 3 -20.47 24.42 7.45
CA ILE A 3 -21.14 23.13 7.21
C ILE A 3 -20.18 22.07 6.62
N THR A 4 -19.23 22.52 5.80
CA THR A 4 -18.18 21.69 5.21
C THR A 4 -17.22 21.14 6.26
N THR A 5 -16.90 21.92 7.30
CA THR A 5 -16.04 21.48 8.40
C THR A 5 -16.75 20.41 9.25
N LEU A 6 -18.04 20.60 9.53
CA LEU A 6 -18.85 19.59 10.22
C LEU A 6 -18.97 18.30 9.39
N ALA A 7 -19.19 18.43 8.08
CA ALA A 7 -19.21 17.28 7.18
C ALA A 7 -17.88 16.52 7.19
N LEU A 8 -16.73 17.20 7.14
CA LEU A 8 -15.42 16.54 7.23
C LEU A 8 -15.24 15.79 8.55
N LEU A 9 -15.61 16.40 9.67
CA LEU A 9 -15.48 15.78 10.99
C LEU A 9 -16.35 14.52 11.14
N LEU A 10 -17.55 14.51 10.56
CA LEU A 10 -18.47 13.36 10.60
C LEU A 10 -18.10 12.29 9.57
N LEU A 11 -17.78 12.68 8.34
CA LEU A 11 -17.53 11.73 7.24
C LEU A 11 -16.16 11.05 7.34
N THR A 12 -15.14 11.71 7.88
CA THR A 12 -13.79 11.13 8.01
C THR A 12 -13.75 9.84 8.83
N PRO A 13 -14.30 9.77 10.07
CA PRO A 13 -14.29 8.52 10.84
C PRO A 13 -15.12 7.42 10.16
N ILE A 14 -16.23 7.76 9.49
CA ILE A 14 -17.04 6.80 8.72
C ILE A 14 -16.24 6.25 7.54
N LEU A 15 -15.51 7.10 6.82
CA LEU A 15 -14.66 6.71 5.72
C LEU A 15 -13.51 5.80 6.20
N VAL A 16 -12.84 6.17 7.29
CA VAL A 16 -11.79 5.35 7.93
C VAL A 16 -12.33 3.99 8.33
N TRP A 17 -13.49 3.94 9.00
CA TRP A 17 -14.16 2.68 9.34
C TRP A 17 -14.42 1.82 8.10
N ARG A 18 -14.96 2.42 7.04
CA ARG A 18 -15.31 1.69 5.81
C ARG A 18 -14.09 1.13 5.12
N ILE A 19 -13.00 1.90 5.05
CA ILE A 19 -11.72 1.45 4.50
C ILE A 19 -11.16 0.31 5.36
N TYR A 20 -11.07 0.49 6.68
CA TYR A 20 -10.57 -0.53 7.60
C TYR A 20 -11.38 -1.84 7.50
N SER A 21 -12.71 -1.74 7.50
CA SER A 21 -13.60 -2.90 7.40
C SER A 21 -13.40 -3.64 6.07
N ARG A 22 -13.25 -2.91 4.97
CA ARG A 22 -12.95 -3.49 3.66
C ARG A 22 -11.58 -4.15 3.64
N LEU A 23 -10.55 -3.50 4.18
CA LEU A 23 -9.20 -4.09 4.25
C LEU A 23 -9.22 -5.37 5.09
N LYS A 24 -9.91 -5.39 6.23
CA LYS A 24 -10.05 -6.56 7.09
C LYS A 24 -10.66 -7.76 6.34
N THR A 25 -11.72 -7.55 5.56
CA THR A 25 -12.32 -8.63 4.76
C THR A 25 -11.44 -9.07 3.61
N GLN A 26 -10.70 -8.15 2.97
CA GLN A 26 -9.75 -8.50 1.92
C GLN A 26 -8.57 -9.31 2.47
N MET A 27 -8.14 -9.09 3.71
CA MET A 27 -7.02 -9.81 4.32
C MET A 27 -7.39 -11.21 4.87
N ALA A 28 -8.63 -11.66 4.66
CA ALA A 28 -9.02 -13.04 4.95
C ALA A 28 -8.35 -14.02 3.97
N ARG A 29 -8.65 -15.32 4.09
CA ARG A 29 -8.17 -16.35 3.16
C ARG A 29 -8.52 -15.99 1.72
N GLN A 30 -7.50 -15.90 0.86
CA GLN A 30 -7.66 -15.49 -0.54
C GLN A 30 -7.26 -16.62 -1.49
N ARG A 31 -7.98 -16.75 -2.60
CA ARG A 31 -7.53 -17.60 -3.71
C ARG A 31 -6.39 -16.90 -4.46
N SER A 32 -5.29 -17.61 -4.68
CA SER A 32 -4.16 -17.11 -5.45
C SER A 32 -4.47 -17.17 -6.95
N ILE A 33 -4.67 -15.99 -7.54
CA ILE A 33 -4.85 -15.82 -8.99
C ILE A 33 -3.64 -15.06 -9.52
N VAL A 34 -2.88 -15.71 -10.42
CA VAL A 34 -1.57 -15.21 -10.88
C VAL A 34 -1.67 -13.82 -11.53
N SER A 35 -2.71 -13.56 -12.32
CA SER A 35 -2.92 -12.25 -12.95
C SER A 35 -3.05 -11.12 -11.93
N ARG A 36 -3.75 -11.35 -10.80
CA ARG A 36 -3.89 -10.36 -9.71
C ARG A 36 -2.54 -10.01 -9.09
N HIS A 37 -1.63 -10.98 -8.98
CA HIS A 37 -0.30 -10.74 -8.44
C HIS A 37 0.56 -9.91 -9.40
N TYR A 38 0.49 -10.16 -10.71
CA TYR A 38 1.15 -9.31 -11.70
C TYR A 38 0.58 -7.88 -11.70
N THR A 39 -0.74 -7.71 -11.62
CA THR A 39 -1.36 -6.39 -11.47
C THR A 39 -0.86 -5.69 -10.21
N GLY A 40 -0.76 -6.41 -9.08
CA GLY A 40 -0.18 -5.89 -7.85
C GLY A 40 1.24 -5.37 -8.04
N VAL A 41 2.13 -6.17 -8.64
CA VAL A 41 3.51 -5.75 -8.94
C VAL A 41 3.52 -4.50 -9.80
N LEU A 42 2.76 -4.48 -10.91
CA LEU A 42 2.74 -3.35 -11.84
C LEU A 42 2.25 -2.06 -11.17
N VAL A 43 1.13 -2.11 -10.47
CA VAL A 43 0.55 -0.93 -9.82
C VAL A 43 1.48 -0.39 -8.74
N PHE A 44 1.98 -1.25 -7.85
CA PHE A 44 2.79 -0.79 -6.73
C PHE A 44 4.22 -0.41 -7.15
N ALA A 45 4.81 -1.08 -8.13
CA ALA A 45 6.07 -0.61 -8.72
C ALA A 45 5.86 0.73 -9.44
N GLY A 46 4.77 0.88 -10.18
CA GLY A 46 4.39 2.13 -10.84
C GLY A 46 4.27 3.30 -9.85
N MET A 47 3.64 3.09 -8.69
CA MET A 47 3.54 4.11 -7.64
C MET A 47 4.92 4.62 -7.18
N ILE A 48 5.91 3.73 -7.05
CA ILE A 48 7.28 4.11 -6.69
C ILE A 48 7.94 4.86 -7.85
N LEU A 49 7.87 4.32 -9.07
CA LEU A 49 8.54 4.88 -10.24
C LEU A 49 8.02 6.28 -10.61
N VAL A 50 6.70 6.49 -10.58
CA VAL A 50 6.08 7.79 -10.82
C VAL A 50 6.47 8.80 -9.74
N SER A 51 6.53 8.36 -8.48
CA SER A 51 6.97 9.25 -7.39
C SER A 51 8.45 9.59 -7.56
N LEU A 52 9.28 8.61 -7.94
CA LEU A 52 10.71 8.78 -8.16
C LEU A 52 11.00 9.81 -9.26
N SER A 53 10.26 9.79 -10.38
CA SER A 53 10.44 10.77 -11.46
C SER A 53 10.18 12.21 -11.00
N GLU A 54 9.29 12.41 -10.03
CA GLU A 54 8.96 13.74 -9.49
C GLU A 54 9.96 14.23 -8.44
N VAL A 55 10.65 13.34 -7.73
CA VAL A 55 11.49 13.71 -6.57
C VAL A 55 12.98 13.54 -6.82
N PHE A 56 13.39 13.16 -8.03
CA PHE A 56 14.78 12.84 -8.36
C PHE A 56 15.78 13.94 -7.97
N ASN A 57 15.42 15.21 -8.21
CA ASN A 57 16.26 16.37 -7.89
C ASN A 57 16.01 16.96 -6.48
N ARG A 58 15.23 16.29 -5.64
CA ARG A 58 14.84 16.75 -4.30
C ARG A 58 15.40 15.78 -3.25
N PRO A 59 16.61 16.03 -2.69
CA PRO A 59 17.36 15.01 -1.94
C PRO A 59 16.60 14.48 -0.71
N TYR A 60 15.91 15.36 0.03
CA TYR A 60 15.12 14.94 1.19
C TYR A 60 13.93 14.06 0.81
N ALA A 61 13.21 14.41 -0.26
CA ALA A 61 12.06 13.63 -0.73
C ALA A 61 12.50 12.30 -1.36
N LEU A 62 13.61 12.31 -2.10
CA LEU A 62 14.24 11.11 -2.65
C LEU A 62 14.72 10.16 -1.54
N GLY A 63 15.43 10.70 -0.54
CA GLY A 63 15.90 9.92 0.61
C GLY A 63 14.74 9.33 1.41
N ALA A 64 13.66 10.09 1.59
CA ALA A 64 12.46 9.60 2.25
C ALA A 64 11.75 8.49 1.44
N LEU A 65 11.64 8.65 0.11
CA LEU A 65 11.10 7.60 -0.77
C LEU A 65 11.95 6.32 -0.68
N ALA A 66 13.27 6.46 -0.78
CA ALA A 66 14.20 5.33 -0.70
C ALA A 66 14.13 4.62 0.66
N ALA A 67 14.12 5.37 1.76
CA ALA A 67 13.96 4.84 3.11
C ALA A 67 12.63 4.11 3.28
N GLY A 68 11.53 4.73 2.83
CA GLY A 68 10.22 4.11 2.79
C GLY A 68 10.25 2.80 2.01
N THR A 69 10.78 2.81 0.78
CA THR A 69 10.89 1.62 -0.07
C THR A 69 11.69 0.51 0.61
N ALA A 70 12.84 0.80 1.22
CA ALA A 70 13.65 -0.18 1.92
C ALA A 70 12.88 -0.82 3.10
N LEU A 71 12.22 0.00 3.92
CA LEU A 71 11.37 -0.48 5.02
C LEU A 71 10.18 -1.30 4.51
N GLY A 72 9.56 -0.88 3.41
CA GLY A 72 8.45 -1.58 2.79
C GLY A 72 8.85 -2.97 2.30
N VAL A 73 9.97 -3.08 1.57
CA VAL A 73 10.52 -4.37 1.15
C VAL A 73 10.82 -5.25 2.36
N PHE A 74 11.49 -4.72 3.38
CA PHE A 74 11.80 -5.46 4.61
C PHE A 74 10.54 -6.06 5.24
N TRP A 75 9.51 -5.24 5.45
CA TRP A 75 8.25 -5.69 6.03
C TRP A 75 7.46 -6.62 5.10
N GLY A 76 7.55 -6.43 3.78
CA GLY A 76 6.89 -7.28 2.79
C GLY A 76 7.47 -8.70 2.79
N VAL A 77 8.81 -8.80 2.82
CA VAL A 77 9.52 -10.09 2.98
C VAL A 77 9.19 -10.73 4.32
N PHE A 78 9.17 -9.94 5.39
CA PHE A 78 8.79 -10.44 6.71
C PHE A 78 7.35 -10.96 6.75
N ALA A 79 6.42 -10.26 6.10
CA ALA A 79 5.02 -10.68 6.02
C ALA A 79 4.87 -12.01 5.26
N LEU A 80 5.58 -12.18 4.15
CA LEU A 80 5.58 -13.44 3.38
C LEU A 80 6.04 -14.64 4.21
N LYS A 81 7.02 -14.45 5.11
CA LYS A 81 7.47 -15.51 6.03
C LYS A 81 6.37 -15.95 7.01
N ARG A 82 5.37 -15.12 7.25
CA ARG A 82 4.23 -15.40 8.14
C ARG A 82 2.93 -15.68 7.39
N THR A 83 2.98 -15.67 6.06
CA THR A 83 1.83 -16.02 5.23
C THR A 83 1.61 -17.53 5.31
N VAL A 84 0.36 -17.92 5.57
CA VAL A 84 -0.04 -19.32 5.49
C VAL A 84 -0.36 -19.62 4.03
N TYR A 85 0.35 -20.58 3.45
CA TYR A 85 0.15 -21.05 2.09
C TYR A 85 -0.56 -22.39 2.11
N GLU A 86 -1.58 -22.53 1.29
CA GLU A 86 -2.39 -23.74 1.21
C GLU A 86 -2.44 -24.21 -0.25
N ASP A 87 -2.09 -25.47 -0.45
CA ASP A 87 -2.28 -26.20 -1.70
C ASP A 87 -3.39 -27.22 -1.47
N THR A 88 -4.55 -27.01 -2.08
CA THR A 88 -5.70 -27.90 -1.95
C THR A 88 -6.18 -28.34 -3.33
N GLU A 89 -6.97 -29.41 -3.39
CA GLU A 89 -7.58 -29.89 -4.64
C GLU A 89 -8.41 -28.80 -5.35
N GLY A 90 -9.00 -27.87 -4.59
CA GLY A 90 -9.74 -26.71 -5.12
C GLY A 90 -8.85 -25.55 -5.63
N GLY A 91 -7.54 -25.69 -5.51
CA GLY A 91 -6.51 -24.76 -5.98
C GLY A 91 -5.71 -24.11 -4.85
N TYR A 92 -4.95 -23.09 -5.22
CA TYR A 92 -3.99 -22.46 -4.32
C TYR A 92 -4.61 -21.30 -3.54
N PHE A 93 -4.41 -21.30 -2.23
CA PHE A 93 -4.87 -20.25 -1.33
C PHE A 93 -3.73 -19.71 -0.48
N PHE A 94 -3.91 -18.47 0.00
CA PHE A 94 -2.98 -17.87 0.95
C PHE A 94 -3.74 -16.99 1.93
N THR A 95 -3.21 -16.90 3.15
CA THR A 95 -3.73 -16.02 4.21
C THR A 95 -2.60 -15.10 4.67
N PRO A 96 -2.65 -13.80 4.34
CA PRO A 96 -1.64 -12.85 4.78
C PRO A 96 -1.70 -12.61 6.31
N PRO A 97 -0.61 -12.14 6.94
CA PRO A 97 -0.66 -11.63 8.31
C PRO A 97 -1.49 -10.34 8.35
N MET A 98 -2.80 -10.49 8.60
CA MET A 98 -3.84 -9.46 8.47
C MET A 98 -3.45 -8.11 9.08
N ARG A 99 -3.01 -8.10 10.34
CA ARG A 99 -2.69 -6.86 11.07
C ARG A 99 -1.60 -6.06 10.36
N LEU A 100 -0.58 -6.74 9.85
CA LEU A 100 0.56 -6.11 9.20
C LEU A 100 0.14 -5.49 7.86
N GLY A 101 -0.62 -6.24 7.04
CA GLY A 101 -1.16 -5.71 5.79
C GLY A 101 -2.08 -4.50 5.98
N ILE A 102 -2.93 -4.53 7.01
CA ILE A 102 -3.80 -3.39 7.35
C ILE A 102 -2.97 -2.18 7.79
N VAL A 103 -2.00 -2.35 8.69
CA VAL A 103 -1.15 -1.25 9.16
C VAL A 103 -0.47 -0.55 7.99
N MET A 104 0.15 -1.31 7.07
CA MET A 104 0.85 -0.73 5.92
C MET A 104 -0.11 0.05 5.01
N ALA A 105 -1.29 -0.50 4.71
CA ALA A 105 -2.30 0.23 3.93
C ALA A 105 -2.80 1.49 4.65
N MET A 106 -3.05 1.40 5.97
CA MET A 106 -3.60 2.49 6.76
C MET A 106 -2.62 3.66 6.93
N VAL A 107 -1.30 3.42 6.87
CA VAL A 107 -0.30 4.51 6.84
C VAL A 107 -0.53 5.43 5.65
N LEU A 108 -0.68 4.88 4.44
CA LEU A 108 -0.94 5.69 3.25
C LEU A 108 -2.32 6.34 3.30
N VAL A 109 -3.35 5.62 3.78
CA VAL A 109 -4.71 6.17 3.94
C VAL A 109 -4.70 7.38 4.88
N ALA A 110 -4.06 7.26 6.05
CA ALA A 110 -3.94 8.36 7.00
C ALA A 110 -3.23 9.56 6.36
N ARG A 111 -2.16 9.31 5.60
CA ARG A 111 -1.43 10.39 4.90
C ARG A 111 -2.28 11.07 3.83
N VAL A 112 -3.04 10.32 3.03
CA VAL A 112 -3.93 10.88 2.00
C VAL A 112 -5.05 11.70 2.63
N LEU A 113 -5.66 11.21 3.72
CA LEU A 113 -6.68 11.97 4.45
C LEU A 113 -6.11 13.27 5.01
N TYR A 114 -4.92 13.23 5.60
CA TYR A 114 -4.24 14.41 6.10
C TYR A 114 -3.94 15.42 4.98
N LEU A 115 -3.45 14.97 3.83
CA LEU A 115 -3.24 15.85 2.67
C LEU A 115 -4.56 16.47 2.17
N GLY A 116 -5.67 15.72 2.22
CA GLY A 116 -7.00 16.25 1.92
C GLY A 116 -7.42 17.39 2.87
N VAL A 117 -7.08 17.28 4.15
CA VAL A 117 -7.30 18.35 5.15
C VAL A 117 -6.41 19.56 4.85
N GLU A 118 -5.13 19.36 4.49
CA GLU A 118 -4.23 20.46 4.11
C GLU A 118 -4.73 21.22 2.88
N ILE A 119 -5.22 20.51 1.86
CA ILE A 119 -5.82 21.12 0.66
C ILE A 119 -7.07 21.93 1.04
N TYR A 120 -7.94 21.36 1.88
CA TYR A 120 -9.14 22.06 2.37
C TYR A 120 -8.80 23.33 3.16
N ALA A 121 -7.78 23.28 4.03
CA ALA A 121 -7.31 24.45 4.77
C ALA A 121 -6.69 25.50 3.84
N SER A 122 -5.92 25.07 2.83
CA SER A 122 -5.28 25.95 1.85
C SER A 122 -6.30 26.75 1.04
N GLN A 123 -7.41 26.11 0.67
CA GLN A 123 -8.53 26.76 -0.03
C GLN A 123 -9.18 27.87 0.81
N GLN A 124 -9.31 27.68 2.14
CA GLN A 124 -9.85 28.71 3.02
C GLN A 124 -8.89 29.89 3.21
N GLY A 125 -7.58 29.61 3.25
CA GLY A 125 -6.53 30.61 3.43
C GLY A 125 -6.10 31.34 2.15
N ASN A 126 -6.69 30.99 1.00
CA ASN A 126 -6.27 31.48 -0.33
C ASN A 126 -4.77 31.30 -0.62
N VAL A 127 -4.19 30.20 -0.12
CA VAL A 127 -2.79 29.81 -0.37
C VAL A 127 -2.72 28.68 -1.39
N PRO A 128 -1.63 28.56 -2.16
CA PRO A 128 -1.47 27.48 -3.14
C PRO A 128 -1.62 26.10 -2.49
N ALA A 129 -2.40 25.22 -3.13
CA ALA A 129 -2.59 23.87 -2.62
C ALA A 129 -1.28 23.05 -2.73
N PRO A 130 -0.91 22.29 -1.68
CA PRO A 130 0.30 21.48 -1.70
C PRO A 130 0.19 20.35 -2.73
N ARG A 131 1.29 20.05 -3.44
CA ARG A 131 1.36 18.87 -4.33
C ARG A 131 1.67 17.64 -3.49
N PHE A 132 1.23 16.48 -3.98
CA PHE A 132 1.42 15.19 -3.30
C PHE A 132 2.90 14.88 -2.99
N THR A 133 3.81 15.29 -3.88
CA THR A 133 5.25 15.01 -3.79
C THR A 133 6.05 16.06 -3.04
N ASP A 134 5.40 17.12 -2.53
CA ASP A 134 6.11 18.22 -1.84
C ASP A 134 6.57 17.83 -0.43
N SER A 135 5.92 16.85 0.19
CA SER A 135 6.27 16.41 1.54
C SER A 135 7.14 15.15 1.52
N PRO A 136 8.35 15.19 2.13
CA PRO A 136 9.17 13.99 2.33
C PRO A 136 8.44 12.90 3.11
N LEU A 137 7.59 13.27 4.07
CA LEU A 137 6.79 12.30 4.82
C LEU A 137 5.80 11.55 3.90
N THR A 138 5.18 12.24 2.93
CA THR A 138 4.34 11.56 1.93
C THR A 138 5.16 10.56 1.11
N MET A 139 6.36 10.93 0.70
CA MET A 139 7.24 10.04 -0.05
C MET A 139 7.67 8.81 0.75
N LEU A 140 7.93 8.98 2.05
CA LEU A 140 8.16 7.85 2.96
C LEU A 140 6.94 6.92 3.03
N CYS A 141 5.74 7.46 3.24
CA CYS A 141 4.50 6.67 3.30
C CYS A 141 4.23 5.92 1.98
N VAL A 142 4.46 6.57 0.84
CA VAL A 142 4.31 5.97 -0.50
C VAL A 142 5.31 4.85 -0.69
N GLY A 143 6.60 5.11 -0.46
CA GLY A 143 7.65 4.10 -0.58
C GLY A 143 7.39 2.89 0.31
N LEU A 144 7.05 3.12 1.59
CA LEU A 144 6.73 2.07 2.56
C LEU A 144 5.58 1.19 2.09
N THR A 145 4.45 1.81 1.73
CA THR A 145 3.22 1.07 1.41
C THR A 145 3.35 0.37 0.07
N ALA A 146 3.83 1.08 -0.96
CA ALA A 146 3.97 0.52 -2.29
C ALA A 146 5.00 -0.61 -2.32
N ALA A 147 6.17 -0.43 -1.69
CA ALA A 147 7.19 -1.47 -1.70
C ALA A 147 6.78 -2.68 -0.87
N TYR A 148 6.04 -2.49 0.23
CA TYR A 148 5.45 -3.60 0.99
C TYR A 148 4.57 -4.48 0.10
N PHE A 149 3.59 -3.89 -0.58
CA PHE A 149 2.66 -4.67 -1.40
C PHE A 149 3.31 -5.18 -2.69
N ALA A 150 4.25 -4.44 -3.30
CA ALA A 150 5.03 -4.92 -4.43
C ALA A 150 5.85 -6.16 -4.06
N ALA A 151 6.62 -6.10 -2.97
CA ALA A 151 7.41 -7.24 -2.47
C ALA A 151 6.51 -8.43 -2.14
N TYR A 152 5.36 -8.19 -1.51
CA TYR A 152 4.38 -9.23 -1.21
C TYR A 152 3.84 -9.89 -2.50
N SER A 153 3.43 -9.11 -3.50
CA SER A 153 2.96 -9.62 -4.79
C SER A 153 4.04 -10.40 -5.56
N VAL A 154 5.29 -9.93 -5.54
CA VAL A 154 6.43 -10.66 -6.11
C VAL A 154 6.62 -11.99 -5.38
N GLY A 155 6.57 -12.01 -4.06
CA GLY A 155 6.70 -13.24 -3.27
C GLY A 155 5.63 -14.29 -3.62
N LEU A 156 4.38 -13.86 -3.81
CA LEU A 156 3.31 -14.77 -4.25
C LEU A 156 3.54 -15.32 -5.65
N LEU A 157 4.07 -14.51 -6.59
CA LEU A 157 4.46 -15.00 -7.91
C LEU A 157 5.60 -16.02 -7.84
N LEU A 158 6.61 -15.78 -7.01
CA LEU A 158 7.72 -16.71 -6.80
C LEU A 158 7.25 -18.03 -6.20
N TRP A 159 6.37 -17.97 -5.20
CA TRP A 159 5.73 -19.16 -4.64
C TRP A 159 4.96 -19.96 -5.70
N ARG A 160 4.15 -19.28 -6.52
CA ARG A 160 3.42 -19.92 -7.63
C ARG A 160 4.34 -20.56 -8.67
N ARG A 161 5.47 -19.93 -8.99
CA ARG A 161 6.47 -20.50 -9.90
C ARG A 161 7.13 -21.75 -9.32
N ARG A 162 7.48 -21.75 -8.04
CA ARG A 162 8.06 -22.92 -7.35
C ARG A 162 7.12 -24.12 -7.34
N LEU A 163 5.83 -23.89 -7.05
CA LEU A 163 4.81 -24.95 -7.08
C LEU A 163 4.69 -25.57 -8.48
N ARG A 164 4.64 -24.74 -9.51
CA ARG A 164 4.58 -25.21 -10.91
C ARG A 164 5.81 -26.06 -11.26
N GLN A 165 7.00 -25.63 -10.88
CA GLN A 165 8.23 -26.38 -11.12
C GLN A 165 8.29 -27.71 -10.36
N ALA A 166 7.68 -27.79 -9.17
CA ALA A 166 7.62 -29.04 -8.41
C ALA A 166 6.69 -30.07 -9.10
N ILE A 167 5.57 -29.60 -9.66
CA ILE A 167 4.65 -30.45 -10.44
C ILE A 167 5.31 -30.92 -11.74
N GLU A 168 6.02 -30.05 -12.45
CA GLU A 168 6.70 -30.41 -13.71
C GLU A 168 7.86 -31.43 -13.52
N LYS A 169 8.34 -31.61 -12.29
CA LYS A 169 9.44 -32.54 -11.94
C LYS A 169 8.96 -33.86 -11.34
N ALA A 170 7.70 -33.96 -10.95
CA ALA A 170 7.09 -35.15 -10.37
C ALA A 170 6.54 -36.07 -11.47
#